data_AF-A0A9D8C9R4-F1
#
_entry.id   AF-A0A9D8C9R4-F1
#
_cell.length_a   1.000
_cell.length_b   1.000
_cell.length_c   1.000
_cell.angle_alpha   90.00
_cell.angle_beta   90.00
_cell.angle_gamma   90.00
#
_symmetry.space_group_name_H-M   'P 1'
#
loop_
_entity.id
_entity.type
_entity.pdbx_description
1 polymer ?
#
loop_
_entity_poly.entity_id
_entity_poly.type
_entity_poly.pdbx_seq_one_letter_code
_entity_poly.pdbx_strand_id
1 'polypeptide(L)'
;MNSDKPEEEAKLGEGEYQVIEPPMTTLRMRVVKEGPNVKATSLDSLLQRAASEVGKSITDYAAMVADDVANLGGVIKAAQAKKDRTAKDTHPIFNIFHDLKGQGSTFGYRLVTAIGKSACDYIVKDEALTDFQLTVVEQHYLAIKIVLDRKITGDGGPTGAAVLDKLIELAKRR
;
A
#
# COMPACT_ATOMS: atom_id res chain seq x y z
N MET A 1 68.15 -39.85 19.53
CA MET A 1 68.18 -38.38 19.66
C MET A 1 66.71 -37.96 19.55
N ASN A 2 65.88 -37.96 20.62
CA ASN A 2 65.88 -37.05 21.78
C ASN A 2 66.54 -35.70 21.43
N SER A 3 65.85 -34.57 21.49
CA SER A 3 65.15 -34.01 22.67
C SER A 3 64.10 -32.97 22.22
N ASP A 4 62.88 -32.98 22.77
CA ASP A 4 62.36 -32.13 23.87
C ASP A 4 61.48 -30.94 23.39
N LYS A 5 60.15 -31.12 23.59
CA LYS A 5 59.04 -30.25 24.07
C LYS A 5 59.29 -28.74 24.40
N PRO A 6 58.25 -27.91 24.72
CA PRO A 6 56.78 -28.06 24.58
C PRO A 6 55.97 -26.77 24.17
N GLU A 7 54.66 -26.98 23.95
CA GLU A 7 53.47 -26.19 24.37
C GLU A 7 53.38 -24.66 24.13
N GLU A 8 52.35 -24.25 23.37
CA GLU A 8 51.42 -23.21 23.85
C GLU A 8 50.02 -23.41 23.22
N GLU A 9 49.10 -23.90 24.05
CA GLU A 9 47.67 -24.06 23.76
C GLU A 9 46.98 -22.69 23.80
N ALA A 10 46.60 -22.14 22.65
CA ALA A 10 45.72 -20.97 22.61
C ALA A 10 44.28 -21.41 22.88
N LYS A 11 43.89 -21.27 24.15
CA LYS A 11 42.53 -21.46 24.69
C LYS A 11 41.47 -20.76 23.84
N LEU A 12 40.51 -21.53 23.32
CA LEU A 12 39.22 -21.02 22.87
C LEU A 12 38.48 -20.45 24.09
N GLY A 13 38.53 -19.12 24.21
CA GLY A 13 37.79 -18.39 25.22
C GLY A 13 36.30 -18.41 24.90
N GLU A 14 35.55 -19.08 25.76
CA GLU A 14 34.09 -19.11 25.79
C GLU A 14 33.59 -17.73 26.20
N GLY A 15 33.25 -16.89 25.21
CA GLY A 15 32.63 -15.60 25.42
C GLY A 15 31.12 -15.76 25.54
N GLU A 16 30.59 -15.45 26.72
CA GLU A 16 29.17 -15.47 27.07
C GLU A 16 28.34 -14.64 26.08
N TYR A 17 27.48 -15.30 25.29
CA TYR A 17 26.44 -14.62 24.53
C TYR A 17 25.25 -14.35 25.45
N GLN A 18 25.04 -13.08 25.80
CA GLN A 18 23.85 -12.66 26.53
C GLN A 18 22.71 -12.41 25.54
N VAL A 19 21.75 -13.33 25.52
CA VAL A 19 20.49 -13.19 24.77
C VAL A 19 19.70 -12.04 25.39
N ILE A 20 19.57 -10.93 24.65
CA ILE A 20 18.67 -9.83 25.03
C ILE A 20 17.26 -10.25 24.62
N GLU A 21 16.51 -10.83 25.56
CA GLU A 21 15.07 -11.04 25.40
C GLU A 21 14.32 -9.70 25.57
N PRO A 22 13.43 -9.30 24.65
CA PRO A 22 12.57 -8.14 24.86
C PRO A 22 11.54 -8.46 25.96
N PRO A 23 11.28 -7.54 26.91
CA PRO A 23 10.37 -7.82 28.01
C PRO A 23 8.92 -7.96 27.51
N MET A 24 8.36 -9.16 27.66
CA MET A 24 6.92 -9.40 27.57
C MET A 24 6.21 -8.57 28.63
N THR A 25 5.64 -7.43 28.24
CA THR A 25 4.72 -6.68 29.10
C THR A 25 3.29 -7.05 28.72
N THR A 26 2.61 -7.68 29.67
CA THR A 26 1.23 -8.19 29.58
C THR A 26 0.24 -7.15 29.07
N LEU A 27 -0.45 -7.47 27.98
CA LEU A 27 -1.61 -6.76 27.47
C LEU A 27 -2.75 -6.75 28.50
N ARG A 28 -3.01 -5.60 29.14
CA ARG A 28 -4.28 -5.38 29.84
C ARG A 28 -5.35 -4.98 28.84
N MET A 29 -6.09 -5.98 28.39
CA MET A 29 -7.32 -5.84 27.62
C MET A 29 -8.39 -5.16 28.49
N ARG A 30 -8.70 -3.89 28.20
CA ARG A 30 -9.91 -3.24 28.71
C ARG A 30 -10.96 -3.24 27.60
N VAL A 31 -11.90 -4.17 27.69
CA VAL A 31 -13.12 -4.20 26.90
C VAL A 31 -14.01 -3.06 27.37
N VAL A 32 -14.19 -2.02 26.55
CA VAL A 32 -15.29 -1.06 26.70
C VAL A 32 -16.42 -1.54 25.80
N LYS A 33 -17.56 -1.84 26.42
CA LYS A 33 -18.81 -2.25 25.77
C LYS A 33 -19.48 -1.09 25.04
N GLU A 34 -20.16 -1.50 23.97
CA GLU A 34 -20.98 -0.89 22.92
C GLU A 34 -21.92 0.30 23.25
N GLY A 35 -22.19 1.10 22.20
CA GLY A 35 -23.38 1.93 22.01
C GLY A 35 -23.40 2.56 20.59
N PRO A 36 -24.54 2.60 19.86
CA PRO A 36 -24.54 2.57 18.39
C PRO A 36 -24.56 3.96 17.74
N ASN A 37 -23.68 4.20 16.76
CA ASN A 37 -23.96 5.17 15.70
C ASN A 37 -23.26 4.76 14.40
N VAL A 38 -24.07 4.27 13.46
CA VAL A 38 -23.73 4.06 12.06
C VAL A 38 -23.36 5.39 11.41
N LYS A 39 -22.08 5.76 11.44
CA LYS A 39 -21.51 6.80 10.57
C LYS A 39 -20.16 6.34 10.06
N ALA A 40 -20.16 5.95 8.78
CA ALA A 40 -19.02 5.74 7.91
C ALA A 40 -17.74 5.24 8.61
N THR A 41 -17.56 3.91 8.67
CA THR A 41 -16.23 3.31 8.82
C THR A 41 -15.40 3.72 7.61
N SER A 42 -14.78 4.89 7.69
CA SER A 42 -14.02 5.47 6.61
C SER A 42 -12.83 4.58 6.30
N LEU A 43 -12.60 4.36 5.00
CA LEU A 43 -11.44 3.66 4.45
C LEU A 43 -10.12 4.17 5.06
N ASP A 44 -10.09 5.45 5.43
CA ASP A 44 -9.03 6.14 6.16
C ASP A 44 -8.64 5.46 7.48
N SER A 45 -9.63 5.00 8.27
CA SER A 45 -9.40 4.37 9.58
C SER A 45 -8.75 2.99 9.48
N LEU A 46 -9.02 2.28 8.39
CA LEU A 46 -8.43 0.97 8.11
C LEU A 46 -7.00 1.14 7.59
N LEU A 47 -6.78 2.08 6.68
CA LEU A 47 -5.46 2.44 6.16
C LEU A 47 -4.50 2.95 7.24
N GLN A 48 -5.02 3.49 8.36
CA GLN A 48 -4.20 4.02 9.44
C GLN A 48 -3.34 2.98 10.16
N ARG A 49 -3.71 1.69 10.11
CA ARG A 49 -3.07 0.62 10.88
C ARG A 49 -1.98 -0.15 10.12
N ALA A 50 -1.72 0.19 8.85
CA ALA A 50 -0.83 -0.57 7.96
C ALA A 50 0.65 -0.17 7.97
N ALA A 51 1.03 0.93 8.62
CA ALA A 51 2.35 1.54 8.43
C ALA A 51 3.34 1.12 9.52
N SER A 52 4.21 0.13 9.26
CA SER A 52 5.49 -0.09 9.97
C SER A 52 6.39 -1.05 9.19
N GLU A 53 7.35 -0.52 8.43
CA GLU A 53 8.73 -1.03 8.21
C GLU A 53 9.38 -0.15 7.10
N VAL A 54 10.52 0.50 7.38
CA VAL A 54 11.22 1.39 6.44
C VAL A 54 12.49 0.69 5.93
N GLY A 55 12.61 0.52 4.60
CA GLY A 55 13.79 -0.01 3.91
C GLY A 55 14.49 1.05 3.04
N LYS A 56 15.83 0.97 2.97
CA LYS A 56 16.78 1.95 2.40
C LYS A 56 16.54 2.38 0.94
N SER A 57 16.88 3.65 0.68
CA SER A 57 16.80 4.46 -0.55
C SER A 57 16.89 3.73 -1.90
N ILE A 58 15.75 3.23 -2.37
CA ILE A 58 15.36 3.24 -3.78
C ILE A 58 14.96 4.70 -4.09
N THR A 59 15.24 5.24 -5.30
CA THR A 59 14.72 6.54 -5.74
C THR A 59 13.28 6.71 -5.27
N ASP A 60 12.96 7.83 -4.60
CA ASP A 60 11.69 8.01 -3.89
C ASP A 60 10.52 7.91 -4.88
N TYR A 61 10.01 6.69 -5.08
CA TYR A 61 8.97 6.38 -6.05
C TYR A 61 7.74 7.27 -5.81
N ALA A 62 7.41 7.52 -4.54
CA ALA A 62 6.35 8.44 -4.16
C ALA A 62 6.58 9.86 -4.68
N ALA A 63 7.83 10.34 -4.71
CA ALA A 63 8.16 11.63 -5.31
C ALA A 63 8.12 11.57 -6.85
N MET A 64 8.56 10.47 -7.46
CA MET A 64 8.57 10.29 -8.92
C MET A 64 7.16 10.33 -9.52
N VAL A 65 6.17 9.75 -8.83
CA VAL A 65 4.79 9.66 -9.32
C VAL A 65 3.86 10.70 -8.72
N ALA A 66 4.38 11.66 -7.94
CA ALA A 66 3.57 12.67 -7.27
C ALA A 66 2.74 13.48 -8.28
N ASP A 67 3.34 13.87 -9.39
CA ASP A 67 2.68 14.62 -10.47
C ASP A 67 1.63 13.76 -11.19
N ASP A 68 1.93 12.48 -11.45
CA ASP A 68 0.99 11.55 -12.07
C ASP A 68 -0.24 11.33 -11.18
N VAL A 69 -0.05 11.17 -9.87
CA VAL A 69 -1.13 10.99 -8.90
C VAL A 69 -1.94 12.28 -8.75
N ALA A 70 -1.30 13.44 -8.73
CA ALA A 70 -2.00 14.73 -8.71
C ALA A 70 -2.82 14.94 -9.99
N ASN A 71 -2.25 14.60 -11.15
CA ASN A 71 -2.93 14.64 -12.45
C ASN A 71 -4.13 13.69 -12.47
N LEU A 72 -3.99 12.45 -11.99
CA LEU A 72 -5.09 11.48 -11.88
C LEU A 72 -6.26 12.05 -11.07
N GLY A 73 -5.98 12.66 -9.91
CA GLY A 73 -7.00 13.33 -9.10
C GLY A 73 -7.68 14.49 -9.84
N GLY A 74 -6.91 15.26 -10.63
CA GLY A 74 -7.43 16.33 -11.48
C GLY A 74 -8.36 15.83 -12.59
N VAL A 75 -7.95 14.78 -13.31
CA VAL A 75 -8.75 14.17 -14.37
C VAL A 75 -10.04 13.56 -13.82
N ILE A 76 -9.99 12.87 -12.67
CA ILE A 76 -11.19 12.30 -12.03
C ILE A 76 -12.19 13.42 -11.70
N LYS A 77 -11.73 14.51 -11.07
CA LYS A 77 -12.60 15.66 -10.74
C LYS A 77 -13.17 16.33 -11.98
N ALA A 78 -12.35 16.52 -13.02
CA ALA A 78 -12.80 17.11 -14.28
C ALA A 78 -13.85 16.23 -14.96
N ALA A 79 -13.66 14.91 -14.94
CA ALA A 79 -14.64 13.95 -15.44
C ALA A 79 -15.94 14.06 -14.64
N GLN A 80 -15.90 13.99 -13.30
CA GLN A 80 -17.07 14.10 -12.41
C GLN A 80 -17.89 15.38 -12.62
N ALA A 81 -17.23 16.50 -12.96
CA ALA A 81 -17.90 17.78 -13.19
C ALA A 81 -18.66 17.86 -14.53
N LYS A 82 -18.40 16.95 -15.48
CA LYS A 82 -19.05 16.93 -16.80
C LYS A 82 -20.27 16.02 -16.83
N LYS A 83 -21.42 16.56 -17.21
CA LYS A 83 -22.67 15.79 -17.38
C LYS A 83 -22.73 15.01 -18.70
N ASP A 84 -22.10 15.53 -19.75
CA ASP A 84 -22.04 14.98 -21.11
C ASP A 84 -20.66 14.35 -21.41
N ARG A 85 -20.08 13.74 -20.36
CA ARG A 85 -18.78 13.08 -20.41
C ARG A 85 -18.75 11.96 -21.45
N THR A 86 -17.64 11.90 -22.16
CA THR A 86 -17.33 10.89 -23.18
C THR A 86 -16.20 9.96 -22.72
N ALA A 87 -15.96 8.89 -23.48
CA ALA A 87 -14.81 8.01 -23.26
C ALA A 87 -13.48 8.79 -23.28
N LYS A 88 -13.35 9.85 -24.09
CA LYS A 88 -12.14 10.67 -24.16
C LYS A 88 -11.84 11.40 -22.86
N ASP A 89 -12.85 11.75 -22.08
CA ASP A 89 -12.69 12.42 -20.80
C ASP A 89 -12.21 11.48 -19.68
N THR A 90 -12.41 10.17 -19.85
CA THR A 90 -12.07 9.14 -18.86
C THR A 90 -10.89 8.28 -19.26
N HIS A 91 -10.54 8.24 -20.55
CA HIS A 91 -9.38 7.51 -21.06
C HIS A 91 -8.06 7.81 -20.34
N PRO A 92 -7.74 9.08 -19.97
CA PRO A 92 -6.50 9.36 -19.23
C PRO A 92 -6.45 8.68 -17.85
N ILE A 93 -7.60 8.45 -17.20
CA ILE A 93 -7.68 7.77 -15.91
C ILE A 93 -7.08 6.36 -16.03
N PHE A 94 -7.50 5.61 -17.05
CA PHE A 94 -7.00 4.26 -17.30
C PHE A 94 -5.48 4.25 -17.52
N ASN A 95 -4.97 5.17 -18.35
CA ASN A 95 -3.55 5.22 -18.69
C ASN A 95 -2.69 5.49 -17.45
N ILE A 96 -3.09 6.43 -16.60
CA ILE A 96 -2.33 6.74 -15.39
C ILE A 96 -2.34 5.55 -14.42
N PHE A 97 -3.47 4.89 -14.20
CA PHE A 97 -3.49 3.66 -13.38
C PHE A 97 -2.61 2.56 -13.97
N HIS A 98 -2.61 2.41 -15.30
CA HIS A 98 -1.77 1.43 -15.99
C HIS A 98 -0.28 1.67 -15.74
N ASP A 99 0.14 2.93 -15.81
CA ASP A 99 1.54 3.33 -15.61
C ASP A 99 1.95 3.18 -14.14
N LEU A 100 1.13 3.66 -13.20
CA LEU A 100 1.35 3.48 -11.76
C LEU A 100 1.46 1.99 -11.40
N LYS A 101 0.61 1.14 -11.99
CA LYS A 101 0.66 -0.31 -11.81
C LYS A 101 2.02 -0.87 -12.25
N GLY A 102 2.46 -0.52 -13.46
CA GLY A 102 3.71 -1.01 -14.05
C GLY A 102 4.93 -0.56 -13.26
N GLN A 103 4.97 0.72 -12.89
CA GLN A 103 6.08 1.30 -12.14
C GLN A 103 6.16 0.75 -10.71
N GLY A 104 5.02 0.59 -10.03
CA GLY A 104 4.99 0.12 -8.64
C GLY A 104 5.70 -1.23 -8.41
N SER A 105 5.65 -2.13 -9.38
CA SER A 105 6.32 -3.44 -9.29
C SER A 105 7.84 -3.28 -9.31
N THR A 106 8.36 -2.36 -10.10
CA THR A 106 9.80 -2.08 -10.25
C THR A 106 10.38 -1.47 -8.99
N PHE A 107 9.61 -0.62 -8.30
CA PHE A 107 10.07 0.12 -7.12
C PHE A 107 9.67 -0.52 -5.78
N GLY A 108 9.09 -1.73 -5.80
CA GLY A 108 8.75 -2.49 -4.59
C GLY A 108 7.43 -2.09 -3.92
N TYR A 109 6.55 -1.34 -4.59
CA TYR A 109 5.21 -0.97 -4.13
C TYR A 109 4.16 -1.94 -4.67
N ARG A 110 4.23 -3.21 -4.26
CA ARG A 110 3.33 -4.28 -4.75
C ARG A 110 1.85 -3.97 -4.50
N LEU A 111 1.53 -3.27 -3.41
CA LEU A 111 0.15 -2.83 -3.13
C LEU A 111 -0.35 -1.80 -4.16
N VAL A 112 0.48 -0.85 -4.59
CA VAL A 112 0.13 0.09 -5.67
C VAL A 112 -0.13 -0.68 -6.96
N THR A 113 0.72 -1.66 -7.29
CA THR A 113 0.50 -2.54 -8.44
C THR A 113 -0.83 -3.29 -8.36
N ALA A 114 -1.17 -3.85 -7.20
CA ALA A 114 -2.41 -4.59 -7.04
C ALA A 114 -3.66 -3.68 -7.16
N ILE A 115 -3.64 -2.51 -6.52
CA ILE A 115 -4.73 -1.53 -6.62
C ILE A 115 -4.88 -1.01 -8.06
N GLY A 116 -3.77 -0.65 -8.71
CA GLY A 116 -3.78 -0.19 -10.10
C GLY A 116 -4.30 -1.25 -11.06
N LYS A 117 -3.95 -2.54 -10.84
CA LYS A 117 -4.54 -3.65 -11.59
C LYS A 117 -6.06 -3.73 -11.39
N SER A 118 -6.54 -3.69 -10.14
CA SER A 118 -7.98 -3.71 -9.84
C SER A 118 -8.72 -2.57 -10.55
N ALA A 119 -8.16 -1.36 -10.53
CA ALA A 119 -8.73 -0.21 -11.23
C ALA A 119 -8.78 -0.43 -12.75
N CYS A 120 -7.70 -0.92 -13.35
CA CYS A 120 -7.65 -1.24 -14.79
C CYS A 120 -8.64 -2.34 -15.18
N ASP A 121 -8.82 -3.38 -14.35
CA ASP A 121 -9.77 -4.46 -14.61
C ASP A 121 -11.23 -3.96 -14.54
N TYR A 122 -11.49 -2.94 -13.70
CA TYR A 122 -12.81 -2.35 -13.53
C TYR A 122 -13.21 -1.43 -14.69
N ILE A 123 -12.27 -0.61 -15.17
CA ILE A 123 -12.49 0.36 -16.24
C ILE A 123 -12.60 -0.35 -17.58
N VAL A 124 -13.74 -0.19 -18.26
CA VAL A 124 -13.89 -0.64 -19.65
C VAL A 124 -13.24 0.39 -20.56
N LYS A 125 -12.29 -0.07 -21.38
CA LYS A 125 -11.64 0.78 -22.37
C LYS A 125 -12.66 1.24 -23.42
N ASP A 126 -12.54 2.50 -23.86
CA ASP A 126 -13.37 3.12 -24.90
C ASP A 126 -14.83 3.39 -24.52
N GLU A 127 -15.23 3.19 -23.26
CA GLU A 127 -16.54 3.57 -22.73
C GLU A 127 -16.43 4.77 -21.78
N ALA A 128 -17.46 5.60 -21.72
CA ALA A 128 -17.56 6.68 -20.75
C ALA A 128 -17.94 6.11 -19.38
N LEU A 129 -17.20 6.46 -18.33
CA LEU A 129 -17.55 6.03 -16.97
C LEU A 129 -18.81 6.74 -16.47
N THR A 130 -19.71 5.99 -15.85
CA THR A 130 -20.85 6.52 -15.09
C THR A 130 -20.37 7.24 -13.83
N ASP A 131 -21.24 8.02 -13.19
CA ASP A 131 -20.91 8.71 -11.92
C ASP A 131 -20.54 7.71 -10.83
N PHE A 132 -21.28 6.60 -10.72
CA PHE A 132 -20.97 5.53 -9.80
C PHE A 132 -19.61 4.90 -10.11
N GLN A 133 -19.30 4.63 -11.38
CA GLN A 133 -18.00 4.11 -11.79
C GLN A 133 -16.86 5.08 -11.45
N LEU A 134 -17.05 6.39 -11.63
CA LEU A 134 -16.07 7.38 -11.21
C LEU A 134 -15.88 7.42 -9.70
N THR A 135 -16.93 7.23 -8.89
CA THR A 135 -16.79 7.12 -7.43
C THR A 135 -15.93 5.90 -7.06
N VAL A 136 -16.15 4.74 -7.69
CA VAL A 136 -15.32 3.55 -7.43
C VAL A 136 -13.85 3.77 -7.84
N VAL A 137 -13.63 4.40 -8.98
CA VAL A 137 -12.30 4.79 -9.46
C VAL A 137 -11.62 5.78 -8.51
N GLU A 138 -12.36 6.75 -7.98
CA GLU A 138 -11.86 7.70 -6.98
C GLU A 138 -11.40 6.99 -5.70
N GLN A 139 -12.12 5.94 -5.25
CA GLN A 139 -11.66 5.14 -4.10
C GLN A 139 -10.33 4.43 -4.36
N HIS A 140 -10.10 3.93 -5.58
CA HIS A 140 -8.82 3.33 -5.95
C HIS A 140 -7.70 4.38 -5.96
N TYR A 141 -7.99 5.57 -6.50
CA TYR A 141 -7.06 6.70 -6.48
C TYR A 141 -6.68 7.10 -5.04
N LEU A 142 -7.67 7.26 -4.15
CA LEU A 142 -7.43 7.61 -2.75
C LEU A 142 -6.58 6.56 -2.04
N ALA A 143 -6.83 5.28 -2.30
CA ALA A 143 -6.02 4.21 -1.75
C ALA A 143 -4.56 4.29 -2.22
N ILE A 144 -4.31 4.48 -3.52
CA ILE A 144 -2.94 4.68 -4.04
C ILE A 144 -2.28 5.91 -3.40
N LYS A 145 -3.00 7.03 -3.34
CA LYS A 145 -2.50 8.27 -2.74
C LYS A 145 -2.06 8.03 -1.30
N ILE A 146 -2.88 7.36 -0.50
CA ILE A 146 -2.57 7.06 0.91
C ILE A 146 -1.37 6.11 1.04
N VAL A 147 -1.28 5.09 0.19
CA VAL A 147 -0.14 4.16 0.15
C VAL A 147 1.16 4.89 -0.14
N LEU A 148 1.15 5.83 -1.09
CA LEU A 148 2.31 6.64 -1.44
C LEU A 148 2.67 7.68 -0.37
N ASP A 149 1.68 8.42 0.15
CA ASP A 149 1.86 9.42 1.22
C ASP A 149 2.50 8.77 2.47
N ARG A 150 2.09 7.54 2.79
CA ARG A 150 2.61 6.77 3.94
C ARG A 150 3.81 5.90 3.61
N LYS A 151 4.28 5.91 2.36
CA LYS A 151 5.39 5.10 1.85
C LYS A 151 5.24 3.61 2.19
N ILE A 152 4.04 3.08 2.07
CA ILE A 152 3.76 1.65 2.30
C ILE A 152 4.35 0.86 1.13
N THR A 153 5.46 0.18 1.40
CA THR A 153 6.13 -0.71 0.45
C THR A 153 5.60 -2.14 0.58
N GLY A 154 5.99 -3.02 -0.34
CA GLY A 154 5.51 -4.39 -0.38
C GLY A 154 4.01 -4.47 -0.64
N ASP A 155 3.36 -5.45 -0.03
CA ASP A 155 1.91 -5.69 -0.16
C ASP A 155 1.07 -4.96 0.91
N GLY A 156 1.71 -4.20 1.81
CA GLY A 156 1.04 -3.51 2.91
C GLY A 156 0.46 -4.44 3.99
N GLY A 157 0.86 -5.72 3.99
CA GLY A 157 0.46 -6.71 4.99
C GLY A 157 -1.05 -6.96 5.02
N PRO A 158 -1.58 -7.48 6.15
CA PRO A 158 -3.00 -7.81 6.30
C PRO A 158 -3.94 -6.63 6.05
N THR A 159 -3.50 -5.42 6.41
CA THR A 159 -4.29 -4.21 6.22
C THR A 159 -4.35 -3.79 4.76
N GLY A 160 -3.23 -3.84 4.03
CA GLY A 160 -3.19 -3.61 2.59
C GLY A 160 -4.06 -4.59 1.82
N ALA A 161 -3.99 -5.88 2.18
CA ALA A 161 -4.84 -6.92 1.63
C ALA A 161 -6.33 -6.63 1.87
N ALA A 162 -6.72 -6.29 3.11
CA ALA A 162 -8.11 -5.98 3.43
C ALA A 162 -8.64 -4.74 2.68
N VAL A 163 -7.79 -3.75 2.41
CA VAL A 163 -8.16 -2.58 1.58
C VAL A 163 -8.37 -3.00 0.13
N LEU A 164 -7.44 -3.77 -0.43
CA LEU A 164 -7.55 -4.27 -1.79
C LEU A 164 -8.82 -5.11 -1.99
N ASP A 165 -9.11 -6.02 -1.05
CA ASP A 165 -10.31 -6.86 -1.10
C ASP A 165 -11.60 -6.03 -1.14
N LYS A 166 -11.67 -4.97 -0.32
CA LYS A 166 -12.82 -4.06 -0.32
C LYS A 166 -12.96 -3.28 -1.63
N LEU A 167 -11.85 -2.85 -2.21
CA LEU A 167 -11.86 -2.16 -3.52
C LEU A 167 -12.34 -3.11 -4.63
N ILE A 168 -11.87 -4.36 -4.63
CA ILE A 168 -12.31 -5.40 -5.56
C ILE A 168 -13.80 -5.70 -5.37
N GLU A 169 -14.27 -5.82 -4.12
CA GLU A 169 -15.69 -6.03 -3.83
C GLU A 169 -16.55 -4.86 -4.33
N LEU A 170 -16.08 -3.63 -4.12
CA LEU A 170 -16.75 -2.42 -4.60
C LEU A 170 -16.81 -2.42 -6.15
N ALA A 171 -15.73 -2.80 -6.82
CA ALA A 171 -15.64 -2.89 -8.28
C ALA A 171 -16.52 -3.97 -8.91
N LYS A 172 -16.99 -4.97 -8.14
CA LYS A 172 -17.93 -5.99 -8.64
C LYS A 172 -19.37 -5.48 -8.74
N ARG A 173 -19.68 -4.37 -8.06
CA ARG A 173 -21.00 -3.71 -8.15
C ARG A 173 -20.93 -2.85 -9.41
N ARG A 174 -21.60 -3.25 -10.49
CA ARG A 174 -21.59 -2.51 -11.77
C ARG A 174 -23.01 -2.11 -12.14
#